data_AF-A0A848TKM0-F1
#
_entry.id   AF-A0A848TKM0-F1
#
_cell.length_a   1.000
_cell.length_b   1.000
_cell.length_c   1.000
_cell.angle_alpha   90.00
_cell.angle_beta   90.00
_cell.angle_gamma   90.00
#
_symmetry.space_group_name_H-M   'P 1'
#
loop_
_entity.id
_entity.type
_entity.pdbx_description
1 polymer ?
#
loop_
_entity_poly.entity_id
_entity_poly.type
_entity_poly.pdbx_seq_one_letter_code
_entity_poly.pdbx_strand_id
1 'polypeptide(L)'
;MPTRRQIYETRVRRRSNAIAALSTAAVFLGLILLIPRAPGWEAVKKSFFNAEVFGKTFPGLLEAFLLDVAIFAWSAPMIFLLGLLIALARDIRSPALYPLRLFGVAYTDIFRGVPVILVIYLIGFGIPGLGLPRPWNSPYLWGTVALVLTYAAYVAEVFRTGIESIHKSQRAAAASLGLSSADTMRYVILPQAIRRVVPANM
;
A
#
# COMPACT_ATOMS: atom_id res chain seq x y z
N MET A 1 -34.43 21.18 -28.41
CA MET A 1 -35.29 21.31 -27.21
C MET A 1 -35.05 20.11 -26.31
N PRO A 2 -34.86 20.28 -24.99
CA PRO A 2 -34.67 19.16 -24.07
C PRO A 2 -35.92 18.27 -24.03
N THR A 3 -35.73 16.95 -23.97
CA THR A 3 -36.85 15.99 -23.87
C THR A 3 -37.51 16.07 -22.49
N ARG A 4 -38.81 15.73 -22.40
CA ARG A 4 -39.54 15.73 -21.11
C ARG A 4 -38.84 14.92 -20.01
N ARG A 5 -38.17 13.83 -20.40
CA ARG A 5 -37.35 13.00 -19.52
C ARG A 5 -36.12 13.77 -18.97
N GLN A 6 -35.39 14.49 -19.82
CA GLN A 6 -34.23 15.29 -19.40
C GLN A 6 -34.61 16.42 -18.43
N ILE A 7 -35.77 17.06 -18.63
CA ILE A 7 -36.29 18.09 -17.71
C ILE A 7 -36.69 17.48 -16.36
N TYR A 8 -37.29 16.29 -16.35
CA TYR A 8 -37.62 15.57 -15.12
C TYR A 8 -36.36 15.13 -14.36
N GLU A 9 -35.39 14.53 -15.04
CA GLU A 9 -34.13 14.07 -14.45
C GLU A 9 -33.31 15.23 -13.87
N THR A 10 -33.25 16.37 -14.54
CA THR A 10 -32.56 17.58 -14.02
C THR A 10 -33.27 18.15 -12.79
N ARG A 11 -34.60 18.16 -12.74
CA ARG A 11 -35.37 18.61 -11.58
C ARG A 11 -35.19 17.67 -10.37
N VAL A 12 -35.22 16.36 -10.59
CA VAL A 12 -34.97 15.36 -9.54
C VAL A 12 -33.53 15.45 -9.03
N ARG A 13 -32.53 15.54 -9.92
CA ARG A 13 -31.11 15.69 -9.55
C ARG A 13 -30.85 16.98 -8.78
N ARG A 14 -31.46 18.11 -9.18
CA ARG A 14 -31.33 19.39 -8.46
C ARG A 14 -31.93 19.31 -7.06
N ARG A 15 -33.10 18.67 -6.90
CA ARG A 15 -33.72 18.45 -5.58
C ARG A 15 -32.88 17.52 -4.72
N SER A 16 -32.37 16.43 -5.28
CA SER A 16 -31.48 15.49 -4.58
C SER A 16 -30.20 16.18 -4.11
N ASN A 17 -29.54 16.95 -4.99
CA ASN A 17 -28.33 17.70 -4.65
C ASN A 17 -28.61 18.79 -3.61
N ALA A 18 -29.77 19.46 -3.69
CA ALA A 18 -30.17 20.46 -2.72
C ALA A 18 -30.41 19.83 -1.34
N ILE A 19 -31.10 18.69 -1.28
CA ILE A 19 -31.31 17.94 -0.04
C ILE A 19 -29.97 17.46 0.53
N ALA A 20 -29.08 16.90 -0.30
CA ALA A 20 -27.75 16.47 0.13
C ALA A 20 -26.95 17.65 0.69
N ALA A 21 -26.86 18.77 -0.03
CA ALA A 21 -26.16 19.97 0.43
C ALA A 21 -26.74 20.52 1.74
N LEU A 22 -28.08 20.60 1.85
CA LEU A 22 -28.75 21.05 3.06
C LEU A 22 -28.50 20.12 4.25
N SER A 23 -28.55 18.80 4.03
CA SER A 23 -28.29 17.82 5.09
C SER A 23 -26.84 17.87 5.57
N THR A 24 -25.88 17.95 4.65
CA THR A 24 -24.46 18.11 4.97
C THR A 24 -24.24 19.42 5.73
N ALA A 25 -24.79 20.53 5.25
CA ALA A 25 -24.70 21.82 5.93
C ALA A 25 -25.30 21.74 7.34
N ALA A 26 -26.48 21.13 7.50
CA ALA A 26 -27.13 20.96 8.80
C ALA A 26 -26.27 20.14 9.78
N VAL A 27 -25.62 19.06 9.31
CA VAL A 27 -24.71 18.27 10.13
C VAL A 27 -23.48 19.08 10.55
N PHE A 28 -22.79 19.74 9.61
CA PHE A 28 -21.62 20.56 9.94
C PHE A 28 -21.98 21.70 10.90
N LEU A 29 -23.12 22.36 10.67
CA LEU A 29 -23.60 23.45 11.51
C LEU A 29 -23.97 22.91 12.90
N GLY A 30 -24.59 21.74 12.98
CA GLY A 30 -24.81 21.00 14.22
C GLY A 30 -23.51 20.70 14.96
N LEU A 31 -22.48 20.18 14.29
CA LEU A 31 -21.18 19.89 14.89
C LEU A 31 -20.50 21.17 15.42
N ILE A 32 -20.44 22.23 14.60
CA ILE A 32 -19.82 23.51 14.97
C ILE A 32 -20.54 24.16 16.15
N LEU A 33 -21.86 24.00 16.26
CA LEU A 33 -22.64 24.55 17.36
C LEU A 33 -22.56 23.66 18.61
N LEU A 34 -22.68 22.35 18.49
CA LEU A 34 -22.80 21.45 19.64
C LEU A 34 -21.45 21.11 20.28
N ILE A 35 -20.38 20.94 19.50
CA ILE A 35 -19.06 20.54 20.02
C ILE A 35 -18.48 21.58 21.00
N PRO A 36 -18.52 22.90 20.74
CA PRO A 36 -18.00 23.89 21.69
C PRO A 36 -18.77 23.97 23.01
N ARG A 37 -20.00 23.44 23.04
CA ARG A 37 -20.82 23.37 24.24
C ARG A 37 -20.50 22.13 25.10
N ALA A 38 -19.65 21.23 24.61
CA ALA A 38 -19.24 20.06 25.37
C ALA A 38 -18.31 20.49 26.53
N PRO A 39 -18.45 19.88 27.72
CA PRO A 39 -17.67 20.27 28.92
C PRO A 39 -16.15 20.10 28.74
N GLY A 40 -15.71 19.25 27.81
CA GLY A 40 -14.28 19.03 27.50
C GLY A 40 -13.71 19.88 26.37
N TRP A 41 -14.49 20.80 25.77
CA TRP A 41 -14.06 21.52 24.57
C TRP A 41 -12.77 22.32 24.76
N GLU A 42 -12.61 23.00 25.89
CA GLU A 42 -11.40 23.78 26.17
C GLU A 42 -10.14 22.92 26.27
N ALA A 43 -10.25 21.71 26.82
CA ALA A 43 -9.15 20.75 26.86
C ALA A 43 -8.76 20.30 25.44
N VAL A 44 -9.75 19.97 24.61
CA VAL A 44 -9.53 19.60 23.19
C VAL A 44 -8.90 20.76 22.43
N LYS A 45 -9.40 21.98 22.61
CA LYS A 45 -8.86 23.19 21.99
C LYS A 45 -7.38 23.40 22.35
N LYS A 46 -7.03 23.21 23.62
CA LYS A 46 -5.65 23.34 24.09
C LYS A 46 -4.73 22.21 23.59
N SER A 47 -5.23 20.99 23.46
CA SER A 47 -4.42 19.84 23.02
C SER A 47 -4.24 19.77 21.50
N PHE A 48 -5.27 20.11 20.73
CA PHE A 48 -5.29 19.91 19.28
C PHE A 48 -5.18 21.21 18.47
N PHE A 49 -5.60 22.36 19.02
CA PHE A 49 -5.67 23.64 18.31
C PHE A 49 -4.78 24.72 18.93
N ASN A 50 -3.60 24.32 19.43
CA ASN A 50 -2.61 25.24 19.99
C ASN A 50 -1.54 25.60 18.96
N ALA A 51 -1.68 26.78 18.35
CA ALA A 51 -0.78 27.27 17.30
C ALA A 51 0.65 27.52 17.81
N GLU A 52 0.82 27.89 19.09
CA GLU A 52 2.14 28.14 19.67
C GLU A 52 2.93 26.83 19.82
N VAL A 53 2.29 25.78 20.34
CA VAL A 53 2.89 24.44 20.44
C VAL A 53 3.16 23.89 19.05
N PHE A 54 2.22 24.05 18.11
CA PHE A 54 2.43 23.64 16.73
C PHE A 54 3.67 24.31 16.12
N GLY A 55 3.80 25.63 16.22
CA GLY A 55 4.97 26.35 15.70
C GLY A 55 6.30 25.90 16.32
N LYS A 56 6.31 25.59 17.62
CA LYS A 56 7.48 25.06 18.33
C LYS A 56 7.86 23.64 17.88
N THR A 57 6.87 22.78 17.63
CA THR A 57 7.09 21.37 17.25
C THR A 57 7.24 21.15 15.74
N PHE A 58 6.78 22.10 14.92
CA PHE A 58 6.78 21.99 13.45
C PHE A 58 8.14 21.64 12.83
N PRO A 59 9.28 22.25 13.24
CA PRO A 59 10.58 21.86 12.70
C PRO A 59 10.90 20.38 12.94
N GLY A 60 10.63 19.86 14.14
CA GLY A 60 10.84 18.44 14.46
C GLY A 60 9.90 17.50 13.70
N LEU A 61 8.66 17.93 13.43
CA LEU A 61 7.73 17.19 12.57
C LEU A 61 8.24 17.15 11.12
N LEU A 62 8.79 18.24 10.62
CA LEU A 62 9.37 18.30 9.29
C LEU A 62 10.59 17.37 9.17
N GLU A 63 11.46 17.34 10.17
CA GLU A 63 12.59 16.41 10.22
C GLU A 63 12.13 14.94 10.23
N ALA A 64 11.13 14.61 11.07
CA ALA A 64 10.56 13.26 11.10
C ALA A 64 9.90 12.88 9.77
N PHE A 65 9.17 13.80 9.15
CA PHE A 65 8.58 13.60 7.82
C PHE A 65 9.65 13.35 6.75
N LEU A 66 10.74 14.13 6.75
CA LEU A 66 11.84 13.93 5.81
C LEU A 66 12.53 12.58 6.04
N LEU A 67 12.63 12.12 7.29
CA LEU A 67 13.10 10.78 7.62
C LEU A 67 12.19 9.70 7.03
N ASP A 68 10.87 9.85 7.18
CA ASP A 68 9.90 8.92 6.58
C ASP A 68 10.00 8.89 5.05
N VAL A 69 10.18 10.04 4.41
CA VAL A 69 10.44 10.15 2.96
C VAL A 69 11.73 9.43 2.58
N ALA A 70 12.79 9.58 3.37
CA ALA A 70 14.05 8.87 3.14
C ALA A 70 13.87 7.35 3.28
N ILE A 71 13.20 6.88 4.33
CA ILE A 71 12.87 5.45 4.51
C ILE A 71 12.09 4.95 3.29
N PHE A 72 11.06 5.69 2.86
CA PHE A 72 10.24 5.33 1.72
C PHE A 72 11.05 5.23 0.43
N ALA A 73 11.95 6.20 0.16
CA ALA A 73 12.78 6.23 -1.04
C ALA A 73 13.65 4.97 -1.19
N TRP A 74 14.12 4.39 -0.08
CA TRP A 74 14.87 3.12 -0.08
C TRP A 74 13.94 1.90 -0.08
N SER A 75 12.88 1.95 0.73
CA SER A 75 11.97 0.82 0.92
C SER A 75 11.21 0.47 -0.35
N ALA A 76 10.65 1.47 -1.05
CA ALA A 76 9.75 1.24 -2.16
C ALA A 76 10.41 0.45 -3.33
N PRO A 77 11.62 0.81 -3.81
CA PRO A 77 12.34 0.00 -4.80
C PRO A 77 12.65 -1.41 -4.31
N MET A 78 13.06 -1.57 -3.05
CA MET A 78 13.39 -2.88 -2.47
C MET A 78 12.15 -3.78 -2.35
N ILE A 79 11.01 -3.21 -1.92
CA ILE A 79 9.72 -3.87 -1.85
C ILE A 79 9.29 -4.33 -3.25
N PHE A 80 9.40 -3.46 -4.25
CA PHE A 80 9.05 -3.79 -5.63
C PHE A 80 9.92 -4.95 -6.16
N LEU A 81 11.23 -4.85 -6.02
CA LEU A 81 12.17 -5.85 -6.50
C LEU A 81 11.96 -7.19 -5.81
N LEU A 82 11.93 -7.21 -4.47
CA LEU A 82 11.73 -8.43 -3.71
C LEU A 82 10.35 -9.04 -3.97
N GLY A 83 9.31 -8.21 -4.01
CA GLY A 83 7.95 -8.65 -4.32
C GLY A 83 7.85 -9.29 -5.70
N LEU A 84 8.47 -8.69 -6.72
CA LEU A 84 8.53 -9.25 -8.06
C LEU A 84 9.29 -10.59 -8.09
N LEU A 85 10.46 -10.67 -7.44
CA LEU A 85 11.26 -11.90 -7.38
C LEU A 85 10.48 -13.04 -6.72
N ILE A 86 9.80 -12.77 -5.60
CA ILE A 86 8.97 -13.76 -4.90
C ILE A 86 7.76 -14.18 -5.76
N ALA A 87 7.11 -13.24 -6.44
CA ALA A 87 6.00 -13.56 -7.34
C ALA A 87 6.45 -14.46 -8.51
N LEU A 88 7.59 -14.14 -9.12
CA LEU A 88 8.18 -14.95 -10.19
C LEU A 88 8.58 -16.33 -9.68
N ALA A 89 9.21 -16.43 -8.51
CA ALA A 89 9.54 -17.70 -7.85
C ALA A 89 8.30 -18.58 -7.63
N ARG A 90 7.15 -17.97 -7.31
CA ARG A 90 5.88 -18.68 -7.10
C ARG A 90 5.20 -19.15 -8.40
N ASP A 91 5.41 -18.47 -9.54
CA ASP A 91 4.87 -18.90 -10.87
C ASP A 91 5.72 -20.00 -11.53
N ILE A 92 6.89 -20.35 -10.98
CA ILE A 92 7.76 -21.38 -11.55
C ILE A 92 7.03 -22.72 -11.70
N ARG A 93 7.08 -23.28 -12.91
CA ARG A 93 6.46 -24.56 -13.27
C ARG A 93 7.44 -25.73 -13.38
N SER A 94 8.75 -25.45 -13.37
CA SER A 94 9.79 -26.47 -13.48
C SER A 94 9.90 -27.28 -12.18
N PRO A 95 9.87 -28.63 -12.24
CA PRO A 95 10.05 -29.48 -11.06
C PRO A 95 11.38 -29.26 -10.33
N ALA A 96 12.46 -28.97 -11.07
CA ALA A 96 13.79 -28.77 -10.50
C ALA A 96 13.88 -27.55 -9.57
N LEU A 97 13.01 -26.55 -9.78
CA LEU A 97 12.97 -25.30 -9.02
C LEU A 97 11.81 -25.29 -8.00
N TYR A 98 11.23 -26.45 -7.71
CA TYR A 98 10.16 -26.59 -6.72
C TYR A 98 10.54 -26.05 -5.32
N PRO A 99 11.76 -26.27 -4.78
CA PRO A 99 12.13 -25.71 -3.48
C PRO A 99 12.05 -24.18 -3.43
N LEU A 100 12.40 -23.49 -4.52
CA LEU A 100 12.32 -22.03 -4.61
C LEU A 100 10.86 -21.54 -4.60
N ARG A 101 9.97 -22.26 -5.28
CA ARG A 101 8.53 -21.99 -5.23
C ARG A 101 7.97 -22.17 -3.82
N LEU A 102 8.36 -23.24 -3.14
CA LEU A 102 7.93 -23.52 -1.77
C LEU A 102 8.42 -22.44 -0.80
N PHE A 103 9.68 -22.00 -0.93
CA PHE A 103 10.19 -20.86 -0.18
C PHE A 103 9.35 -19.60 -0.41
N GLY A 104 9.03 -19.29 -1.67
CA GLY A 104 8.18 -18.14 -1.99
C GLY A 104 6.79 -18.21 -1.35
N VAL A 105 6.16 -19.39 -1.33
CA VAL A 105 4.88 -19.62 -0.65
C VAL A 105 5.00 -19.42 0.86
N ALA A 106 5.96 -20.09 1.50
CA ALA A 106 6.17 -19.98 2.95
C ALA A 106 6.49 -18.54 3.38
N TYR A 107 7.36 -17.85 2.64
CA TYR A 107 7.67 -16.45 2.85
C TYR A 107 6.41 -15.58 2.81
N THR A 108 5.57 -15.72 1.76
CA THR A 108 4.36 -14.91 1.65
C THR A 108 3.35 -15.23 2.73
N ASP A 109 3.20 -16.49 3.11
CA ASP A 109 2.22 -16.91 4.11
C ASP A 109 2.62 -16.42 5.51
N ILE A 110 3.90 -16.50 5.86
CA ILE A 110 4.42 -15.99 7.14
C ILE A 110 4.27 -14.48 7.23
N PHE A 111 4.84 -13.72 6.29
CA PHE A 111 4.88 -12.26 6.40
C PHE A 111 3.51 -11.58 6.19
N ARG A 112 2.55 -12.26 5.55
CA ARG A 112 1.15 -11.77 5.47
C ARG A 112 0.29 -12.26 6.63
N GLY A 113 0.68 -13.34 7.31
CA GLY A 113 -0.01 -13.88 8.47
C GLY A 113 0.38 -13.20 9.79
N VAL A 114 1.59 -12.66 9.89
CA VAL A 114 2.08 -11.98 11.10
C VAL A 114 1.77 -10.47 11.06
N PRO A 115 1.25 -9.87 12.15
CA PRO A 115 1.11 -8.43 12.27
C PRO A 115 2.42 -7.69 12.01
N VAL A 116 2.39 -6.68 11.12
CA VAL A 116 3.57 -5.87 10.75
C VAL A 116 4.30 -5.32 11.98
N ILE A 117 3.54 -4.89 12.99
CA ILE A 117 4.09 -4.34 14.23
C ILE A 117 4.98 -5.36 14.98
N LEU A 118 4.64 -6.66 14.95
CA LEU A 118 5.46 -7.71 15.56
C LEU A 118 6.76 -7.91 14.79
N VAL A 119 6.73 -7.83 13.46
CA VAL A 119 7.93 -7.92 12.61
C VAL A 119 8.86 -6.73 12.88
N ILE A 120 8.29 -5.52 13.00
CA ILE A 120 9.04 -4.31 13.37
C ILE A 120 9.64 -4.45 14.77
N TYR A 121 8.89 -4.98 15.75
CA TYR A 121 9.44 -5.22 17.08
C TYR A 121 10.60 -6.21 17.07
N LEU A 122 10.43 -7.37 16.43
CA LEU A 122 11.44 -8.42 16.41
C LEU A 122 12.70 -8.02 15.64
N ILE A 123 12.55 -7.42 14.46
CA ILE A 123 13.68 -7.08 13.59
C ILE A 123 14.21 -5.69 13.94
N GLY A 124 13.33 -4.69 13.96
CA GLY A 124 13.66 -3.29 14.15
C GLY A 124 14.20 -2.95 15.54
N PHE A 125 13.80 -3.69 16.58
CA PHE A 125 14.33 -3.51 17.94
C PHE A 125 15.11 -4.72 18.46
N GLY A 126 14.70 -5.95 18.12
CA GLY A 126 15.38 -7.15 18.59
C GLY A 126 16.82 -7.28 18.08
N ILE A 127 17.09 -6.94 16.80
CA ILE A 127 18.45 -6.99 16.26
C ILE A 127 19.35 -5.89 16.85
N PRO A 128 18.93 -4.60 16.91
CA PRO A 128 19.67 -3.59 17.67
C PRO A 128 19.94 -3.96 19.13
N GLY A 129 19.02 -4.68 19.77
CA GLY A 129 19.15 -5.19 21.13
C GLY A 129 20.31 -6.19 21.32
N LEU A 130 20.87 -6.75 20.25
CA LEU A 130 22.03 -7.63 20.30
C LEU A 130 23.35 -6.90 20.60
N GLY A 131 23.35 -5.56 20.66
CA GLY A 131 24.54 -4.78 21.02
C GLY A 131 25.60 -4.69 19.91
N LEU A 132 25.19 -4.86 18.64
CA LEU A 132 26.09 -4.75 17.49
C LEU A 132 26.65 -3.31 17.35
N PRO A 133 27.87 -3.13 16.79
CA PRO A 133 28.41 -1.81 16.52
C PRO A 133 27.61 -1.10 15.41
N ARG A 134 27.67 0.24 15.38
CA ARG A 134 27.13 1.02 14.25
C ARG A 134 27.83 0.59 12.94
N PRO A 135 27.09 0.53 11.81
CA PRO A 135 25.69 0.91 11.62
C PRO A 135 24.66 -0.18 11.96
N TRP A 136 25.09 -1.36 12.38
CA TRP A 136 24.27 -2.57 12.52
C TRP A 136 23.32 -2.57 13.72
N ASN A 137 23.40 -1.58 14.61
CA ASN A 137 22.41 -1.35 15.66
C ASN A 137 21.41 -0.24 15.32
N SER A 138 21.39 0.26 14.09
CA SER A 138 20.49 1.34 13.71
C SER A 138 19.03 0.85 13.59
N PRO A 139 18.08 1.36 14.40
CA PRO A 139 16.67 1.03 14.27
C PRO A 139 16.10 1.51 12.92
N TYR A 140 16.68 2.56 12.33
CA TYR A 140 16.34 3.01 10.98
C TYR A 140 16.60 1.92 9.93
N LEU A 141 17.78 1.28 10.00
CA LEU A 141 18.17 0.22 9.07
C LEU A 141 17.24 -0.99 9.22
N TRP A 142 17.10 -1.49 10.45
CA TRP A 142 16.33 -2.71 10.69
C TRP A 142 14.82 -2.50 10.62
N GLY A 143 14.32 -1.32 10.95
CA GLY A 143 12.95 -0.90 10.68
C GLY A 143 12.65 -0.87 9.19
N THR A 144 13.57 -0.33 8.38
CA THR A 144 13.47 -0.40 6.91
C THR A 144 13.43 -1.83 6.41
N VAL A 145 14.32 -2.71 6.90
CA VAL A 145 14.32 -4.14 6.54
C VAL A 145 13.01 -4.83 6.93
N ALA A 146 12.49 -4.57 8.13
CA ALA A 146 11.21 -5.12 8.58
C ALA A 146 10.05 -4.71 7.67
N LEU A 147 10.00 -3.43 7.27
CA LEU A 147 9.02 -2.91 6.32
C LEU A 147 9.17 -3.56 4.96
N VAL A 148 10.40 -3.65 4.42
CA VAL A 148 10.67 -4.28 3.12
C VAL A 148 10.22 -5.72 3.10
N LEU A 149 10.61 -6.51 4.11
CA LEU A 149 10.23 -7.93 4.20
C LEU A 149 8.72 -8.12 4.28
N THR A 150 8.03 -7.27 5.03
CA THR A 150 6.59 -7.42 5.22
C THR A 150 5.83 -6.97 3.97
N TYR A 151 6.08 -5.76 3.47
CA TYR A 151 5.37 -5.21 2.32
C TYR A 151 5.71 -5.93 1.01
N ALA A 152 6.93 -6.46 0.84
CA ALA A 152 7.26 -7.26 -0.33
C ALA A 152 6.40 -8.52 -0.44
N ALA A 153 5.98 -9.12 0.68
CA ALA A 153 5.06 -10.26 0.66
C ALA A 153 3.66 -9.88 0.13
N TYR A 154 3.14 -8.71 0.50
CA TYR A 154 1.89 -8.19 -0.04
C TYR A 154 2.03 -7.86 -1.53
N VAL A 155 3.10 -7.14 -1.91
CA VAL A 155 3.36 -6.78 -3.31
C VAL A 155 3.60 -8.02 -4.19
N ALA A 156 4.23 -9.07 -3.66
CA ALA A 156 4.37 -10.34 -4.35
C ALA A 156 3.01 -10.97 -4.70
N GLU A 157 2.03 -10.86 -3.80
CA GLU A 157 0.68 -11.35 -4.07
C GLU A 157 -0.03 -10.55 -5.15
N VAL A 158 0.14 -9.22 -5.14
CA VAL A 158 -0.38 -8.35 -6.19
C VAL A 158 0.23 -8.74 -7.54
N PHE A 159 1.55 -8.94 -7.62
CA PHE A 159 2.17 -9.41 -8.87
C PHE A 159 1.69 -10.80 -9.29
N ARG A 160 1.57 -11.74 -8.34
CA ARG A 160 1.08 -13.10 -8.62
C ARG A 160 -0.32 -13.07 -9.22
N THR A 161 -1.24 -12.33 -8.61
CA THR A 161 -2.62 -12.17 -9.12
C THR A 161 -2.64 -11.46 -10.48
N GLY A 162 -1.76 -10.48 -10.68
CA GLY A 162 -1.52 -9.86 -11.99
C GLY A 162 -1.10 -10.86 -13.07
N ILE A 163 -0.14 -11.73 -12.76
CA ILE A 163 0.37 -12.79 -13.64
C ILE A 163 -0.72 -13.82 -13.94
N GLU A 164 -1.49 -14.23 -12.94
CA GLU A 164 -2.59 -15.21 -13.08
C GLU A 164 -3.78 -14.66 -13.84
N SER A 165 -4.01 -13.34 -13.81
CA SER A 165 -5.08 -12.71 -14.58
C SER A 165 -4.90 -12.87 -16.10
N ILE A 166 -3.66 -13.10 -16.58
CA ILE A 166 -3.38 -13.22 -18.01
C ILE A 166 -3.95 -14.54 -18.54
N HIS A 167 -4.79 -14.44 -19.57
CA HIS A 167 -5.48 -15.60 -20.11
C HIS A 167 -4.49 -16.66 -20.61
N LYS A 168 -4.73 -17.93 -20.26
CA LYS A 168 -3.84 -19.07 -20.57
C LYS A 168 -3.50 -19.23 -22.06
N SER A 169 -4.35 -18.74 -22.96
CA SER A 169 -4.08 -18.75 -24.41
C SER A 169 -2.84 -17.94 -24.80
N GLN A 170 -2.46 -16.91 -24.03
CA GLN A 170 -1.25 -16.13 -24.29
C GLN A 170 0.01 -16.98 -24.14
N ARG A 171 0.04 -17.84 -23.10
CA ARG A 171 1.16 -18.79 -22.90
C ARG A 171 1.16 -19.88 -23.98
N ALA A 172 -0.01 -20.36 -24.38
CA ALA A 172 -0.12 -21.35 -25.46
C ALA A 172 0.33 -20.78 -26.81
N ALA A 173 -0.10 -19.57 -27.16
CA ALA A 173 0.30 -18.88 -28.38
C ALA A 173 1.81 -18.59 -28.40
N ALA A 174 2.39 -18.15 -27.29
CA ALA A 174 3.84 -17.95 -27.16
C ALA A 174 4.62 -19.25 -27.38
N ALA A 175 4.14 -20.37 -26.83
CA ALA A 175 4.73 -21.69 -27.05
C ALA A 175 4.62 -22.12 -28.52
N SER A 176 3.51 -21.84 -29.21
CA SER A 176 3.37 -22.11 -30.65
C SER A 176 4.32 -21.28 -31.52
N LEU A 177 4.78 -20.14 -31.03
CA LEU A 177 5.80 -19.31 -31.66
C LEU A 177 7.24 -19.74 -31.29
N GLY A 178 7.41 -20.83 -30.56
CA GLY A 178 8.72 -21.36 -30.15
C GLY A 178 9.39 -20.61 -29.00
N LEU A 179 8.66 -19.75 -28.28
CA LEU A 179 9.23 -19.03 -27.13
C LEU A 179 9.44 -19.97 -25.94
N SER A 180 10.59 -19.83 -25.27
CA SER A 180 10.84 -20.54 -24.02
C SER A 180 9.90 -20.03 -22.91
N SER A 181 9.79 -20.78 -21.80
CA SER A 181 9.00 -20.31 -20.64
C SER A 181 9.52 -19.00 -20.06
N ALA A 182 10.85 -18.79 -20.10
CA ALA A 182 11.48 -17.56 -19.65
C ALA A 182 11.17 -16.39 -20.59
N ASP A 183 11.25 -16.61 -21.91
CA ASP A 183 10.91 -15.59 -22.91
C ASP A 183 9.42 -15.25 -22.86
N THR A 184 8.56 -16.25 -22.71
CA THR A 184 7.12 -16.06 -22.53
C THR A 184 6.84 -15.20 -21.30
N MET A 185 7.49 -15.48 -20.16
CA MET A 185 7.34 -14.65 -18.97
C MET A 185 7.84 -13.22 -19.20
N ARG A 186 9.04 -13.05 -19.73
CA ARG A 186 9.71 -11.74 -19.88
C ARG A 186 9.04 -10.84 -20.92
N TYR A 187 8.68 -11.38 -22.08
CA TYR A 187 8.22 -10.58 -23.22
C TYR A 187 6.70 -10.56 -23.40
N VAL A 188 5.98 -11.58 -22.91
CA VAL A 188 4.53 -11.67 -23.10
C VAL A 188 3.79 -11.39 -21.80
N ILE A 189 4.05 -12.18 -20.75
CA ILE A 189 3.19 -12.19 -19.55
C ILE A 189 3.50 -11.02 -18.62
N LEU A 190 4.77 -10.80 -18.27
CA LEU A 190 5.16 -9.80 -17.28
C LEU A 190 4.79 -8.35 -17.69
N PRO A 191 5.00 -7.89 -18.94
CA PRO A 191 4.58 -6.55 -19.36
C PRO A 191 3.06 -6.35 -19.28
N GLN A 192 2.28 -7.39 -19.60
CA GLN A 192 0.81 -7.35 -19.49
C GLN A 192 0.36 -7.36 -18.02
N ALA A 193 0.98 -8.18 -17.19
CA ALA A 193 0.68 -8.27 -15.76
C ALA A 193 0.95 -6.93 -15.04
N ILE A 194 2.10 -6.31 -15.29
CA ILE A 194 2.46 -5.00 -14.72
C ILE A 194 1.43 -3.94 -15.11
N ARG A 195 1.01 -3.89 -16.39
CA ARG A 195 -0.02 -2.94 -16.84
C ARG A 195 -1.39 -3.13 -16.18
N ARG A 196 -1.70 -4.32 -15.68
CA ARG A 196 -2.95 -4.60 -14.95
C ARG A 196 -2.83 -4.30 -13.46
N VAL A 197 -1.65 -4.50 -12.90
CA VAL A 197 -1.38 -4.32 -11.47
C VAL A 197 -1.19 -2.85 -11.10
N VAL A 198 -0.47 -2.08 -11.92
CA VAL A 198 -0.13 -0.68 -11.59
C VAL A 198 -1.38 0.21 -11.43
N PRO A 199 -2.40 0.16 -12.31
CA PRO A 199 -3.61 0.97 -12.13
C PRO A 199 -4.53 0.46 -11.02
N ALA A 200 -4.41 -0.81 -10.61
CA ALA A 200 -5.28 -1.39 -9.57
C ALA A 200 -4.91 -0.91 -8.15
N ASN A 201 -3.74 -0.29 -7.99
CA ASN A 201 -3.20 0.19 -6.71
C ASN A 201 -3.01 1.72 -6.65
N MET A 202 -3.57 2.47 -7.60
CA MET A 202 -3.58 3.95 -7.61
C MET A 202 -5.01 4.49 -7.46
#